data_AF-A0A3N5N1S8-F1
#
_entry.id   AF-A0A3N5N1S8-F1
#
_cell.length_a   1.000
_cell.length_b   1.000
_cell.length_c   1.000
_cell.angle_alpha   90.00
_cell.angle_beta   90.00
_cell.angle_gamma   90.00
#
_symmetry.space_group_name_H-M   'P 1'
#
loop_
_entity.id
_entity.type
_entity.pdbx_description
1 polymer ?
#
loop_
_entity_poly.entity_id
_entity_poly.type
_entity_poly.pdbx_seq_one_letter_code
_entity_poly.pdbx_strand_id
1 'polypeptide(L)'
;MDFTQAEQQRHQLSDQLSRGQITSEAYTAAINAIRVTDSTGKWWQPDPSGPGWLSWDGKTWNKATPPQKGTAVPGLELMGMDEFRKISKDVPLAKRPQRWWDYLSILGGVVAAGLWFLYGGLREGFDVLSAILMIAMPVILVMFRGNIDEILHPLQPTRKQFPRVMLIVVGILSPFVTAWILYNIFGISQYPLMQANLVVGTLVSYALVRDPAPLAGIRGSGKSLSAAGMSIIFGIMIVSLLIVPVMADDCARDPLNAQDCLRTGFYAEIMAGIAAAILAGLINGPIILQTFLQGAASSASPAAQTVINQTVLTKDVEDFIAKLKKDGVYVSNATNFQKIWYNFPIKGHLSDWAFGAKRFYCEESLKAGQTMLENTLQAQFGKDAKLGQIFIERHGYLNHTANFVEFPNGDKYVVDIWQSLVDGKPAIVKQADWVKTWNATLGGTPKVDLIMFK
;
A
#
# COMPACT_ATOMS: atom_id res chain seq x y z
N MET A 1 -21.22 -3.36 -24.20
CA MET A 1 -21.18 -2.77 -25.55
C MET A 1 -19.80 -3.03 -26.15
N ASP A 2 -19.70 -3.56 -27.37
CA ASP A 2 -18.41 -3.75 -28.05
C ASP A 2 -18.04 -2.55 -28.97
N PHE A 3 -16.82 -2.54 -29.51
CA PHE A 3 -16.35 -1.44 -30.38
C PHE A 3 -17.21 -1.27 -31.63
N THR A 4 -17.74 -2.36 -32.20
CA THR A 4 -18.60 -2.30 -33.39
C THR A 4 -19.93 -1.64 -33.07
N GLN A 5 -20.56 -2.01 -31.95
CA GLN A 5 -21.82 -1.42 -31.48
C GLN A 5 -21.67 0.05 -31.13
N ALA A 6 -20.59 0.41 -30.43
CA ALA A 6 -20.31 1.79 -30.07
C ALA A 6 -20.06 2.67 -31.30
N GLU A 7 -19.39 2.14 -32.33
CA GLU A 7 -19.20 2.83 -33.61
C GLU A 7 -20.52 3.01 -34.37
N GLN A 8 -21.39 1.98 -34.39
CA GLN A 8 -22.73 2.09 -34.96
C GLN A 8 -23.57 3.16 -34.26
N GLN A 9 -23.49 3.22 -32.92
CA GLN A 9 -24.20 4.23 -32.15
C GLN A 9 -23.65 5.65 -32.40
N ARG A 10 -22.33 5.79 -32.55
CA ARG A 10 -21.69 7.05 -32.98
C ARG A 10 -22.20 7.51 -34.34
N HIS A 11 -22.31 6.60 -35.32
CA HIS A 11 -22.86 6.92 -36.64
C HIS A 11 -24.32 7.41 -36.55
N GLN A 12 -25.16 6.73 -35.78
CA GLN A 12 -26.55 7.15 -35.58
C GLN A 12 -26.66 8.55 -34.95
N LEU A 13 -25.84 8.84 -33.94
CA LEU A 13 -25.80 10.16 -33.31
C LEU A 13 -25.28 11.24 -34.27
N SER A 14 -24.28 10.91 -35.09
CA SER A 14 -23.73 11.82 -36.11
C SER A 14 -24.78 12.15 -37.18
N ASP A 15 -25.60 11.18 -37.57
CA ASP A 15 -26.72 11.39 -38.50
C ASP A 15 -27.84 12.23 -37.91
N GLN A 16 -28.12 12.08 -36.61
CA GLN A 16 -29.09 12.94 -35.91
C GLN A 16 -28.59 14.39 -35.83
N LEU A 17 -27.30 14.58 -35.56
CA LEU A 17 -26.68 15.90 -35.54
C LEU A 17 -26.72 16.56 -36.92
N SER A 18 -26.39 15.82 -37.99
CA SER A 18 -26.39 16.37 -39.36
C SER A 18 -27.79 16.74 -39.85
N ARG A 19 -28.83 16.05 -39.35
CA ARG A 19 -30.25 16.39 -39.59
C ARG A 19 -30.80 17.48 -38.66
N GLY A 20 -30.00 18.02 -37.74
CA GLY A 20 -30.45 19.01 -36.75
C GLY A 20 -31.45 18.47 -35.71
N GLN A 21 -31.53 17.15 -35.52
CA GLN A 21 -32.43 16.50 -34.56
C GLN A 21 -31.89 16.60 -33.12
N ILE A 22 -30.58 16.78 -32.96
CA ILE A 22 -29.91 17.00 -31.68
C ILE A 22 -28.94 18.17 -31.82
N THR A 23 -28.70 18.88 -30.71
CA THR A 23 -27.70 19.95 -30.65
C THR A 23 -26.28 19.37 -30.60
N SER A 24 -25.27 20.18 -30.92
CA SER A 24 -23.86 19.79 -30.78
C SER A 24 -23.49 19.39 -29.34
N GLU A 25 -24.08 20.08 -28.35
CA GLU A 25 -23.91 19.76 -26.94
C GLU A 25 -24.54 18.41 -26.58
N ALA A 26 -25.76 18.13 -27.06
CA ALA A 26 -26.43 16.85 -26.87
C ALA A 26 -25.67 15.69 -27.55
N TYR A 27 -25.11 15.93 -28.74
CA TYR A 27 -24.22 14.97 -29.42
C TYR A 27 -22.98 14.67 -28.57
N THR A 28 -22.29 15.72 -28.08
CA THR A 28 -21.09 15.57 -27.25
C THR A 28 -21.39 14.79 -25.96
N ALA A 29 -22.51 15.10 -25.29
CA ALA A 29 -22.95 14.37 -24.10
C ALA A 29 -23.26 12.90 -24.41
N ALA A 30 -23.95 12.62 -25.52
CA ALA A 30 -24.29 11.27 -25.94
C ALA A 30 -23.05 10.44 -26.32
N ILE A 31 -22.10 11.01 -27.06
CA ILE A 31 -20.80 10.37 -27.35
C ILE A 31 -20.02 10.11 -26.06
N ASN A 32 -20.01 11.07 -25.14
CA ASN A 32 -19.37 10.91 -23.83
C ASN A 32 -20.06 9.88 -22.93
N ALA A 33 -21.27 9.42 -23.26
CA ALA A 33 -21.93 8.31 -22.60
C ALA A 33 -21.59 6.95 -23.24
N ILE A 34 -21.09 6.93 -24.49
CA ILE A 34 -20.61 5.70 -25.13
C ILE A 34 -19.26 5.34 -24.53
N ARG A 35 -19.21 4.17 -23.90
CA ARG A 35 -18.01 3.63 -23.26
C ARG A 35 -17.86 2.17 -23.63
N VAL A 36 -16.65 1.78 -24.02
CA VAL A 36 -16.27 0.40 -24.29
C VAL A 36 -15.06 0.08 -23.42
N THR A 37 -15.05 -1.08 -22.79
CA THR A 37 -13.85 -1.58 -22.10
C THR A 37 -13.23 -2.63 -23.01
N ASP A 38 -11.93 -2.54 -23.28
CA ASP A 38 -11.24 -3.61 -23.99
C ASP A 38 -10.93 -4.79 -23.06
N SER A 39 -10.39 -5.86 -23.63
CA SER A 39 -9.96 -7.05 -22.89
C SER A 39 -8.86 -6.82 -21.85
N THR A 40 -8.19 -5.66 -21.90
CA THR A 40 -7.17 -5.27 -20.90
C THR A 40 -7.77 -4.47 -19.74
N GLY A 41 -9.08 -4.23 -19.75
CA GLY A 41 -9.75 -3.38 -18.76
C GLY A 41 -9.57 -1.89 -19.05
N LYS A 42 -8.97 -1.51 -20.18
CA LYS A 42 -8.80 -0.11 -20.57
C LYS A 42 -10.11 0.43 -21.09
N TRP A 43 -10.45 1.63 -20.65
CA TRP A 43 -11.65 2.33 -21.07
C TRP A 43 -11.42 3.07 -22.38
N TRP A 44 -12.41 3.00 -23.24
CA TRP A 44 -12.44 3.61 -24.56
C TRP A 44 -13.76 4.36 -24.76
N GLN A 45 -13.70 5.42 -25.54
CA GLN A 45 -14.87 6.12 -26.05
C GLN A 45 -14.60 6.61 -27.46
N PRO A 46 -15.65 6.84 -28.27
CA PRO A 46 -15.47 7.61 -29.47
C PRO A 46 -15.04 9.04 -29.17
N ASP A 47 -14.24 9.62 -30.06
CA ASP A 47 -13.85 11.03 -29.97
C ASP A 47 -15.05 11.93 -30.29
N PRO A 48 -15.53 12.79 -29.38
CA PRO A 48 -16.64 13.70 -29.66
C PRO A 48 -16.26 14.76 -30.71
N SER A 49 -14.97 15.00 -30.95
CA SER A 49 -14.50 16.00 -31.92
C SER A 49 -14.38 15.48 -33.36
N GLY A 50 -14.51 14.18 -33.60
CA GLY A 50 -14.36 13.62 -34.95
C GLY A 50 -14.28 12.09 -35.01
N PRO A 51 -13.84 11.52 -36.14
CA PRO A 51 -13.60 10.09 -36.24
C PRO A 51 -12.40 9.69 -35.37
N GLY A 52 -12.52 8.55 -34.70
CA GLY A 52 -11.45 8.00 -33.88
C GLY A 52 -11.91 7.68 -32.46
N TRP A 53 -10.95 7.26 -31.65
CA TRP A 53 -11.18 6.80 -30.29
C TRP A 53 -10.28 7.52 -29.30
N LEU A 54 -10.80 7.71 -28.10
CA LEU A 54 -10.05 8.11 -26.94
C LEU A 54 -9.97 6.93 -25.98
N SER A 55 -8.85 6.82 -25.29
CA SER A 55 -8.64 5.85 -24.22
C SER A 55 -8.35 6.56 -22.91
N TRP A 56 -8.90 6.05 -21.82
CA TRP A 56 -8.66 6.58 -20.47
C TRP A 56 -7.34 6.05 -19.95
N ASP A 57 -6.47 6.93 -19.50
CA ASP A 57 -5.20 6.58 -18.84
C ASP A 57 -5.30 6.57 -17.31
N GLY A 58 -6.49 6.80 -16.75
CA GLY A 58 -6.71 7.00 -15.33
C GLY A 58 -6.93 8.46 -14.93
N LYS A 59 -6.57 9.42 -15.78
CA LYS A 59 -6.64 10.87 -15.50
C LYS A 59 -7.28 11.67 -16.63
N THR A 60 -6.96 11.35 -17.88
CA THR A 60 -7.44 12.06 -19.07
C THR A 60 -7.77 11.10 -20.20
N TRP A 61 -8.65 11.55 -21.10
CA TRP A 61 -8.97 10.85 -22.34
C TRP A 61 -7.95 11.24 -23.40
N ASN A 62 -7.17 10.27 -23.88
CA ASN A 62 -6.13 10.49 -24.89
C ASN A 62 -6.47 9.75 -26.18
N LYS A 63 -6.22 10.38 -27.34
CA LYS A 63 -6.39 9.73 -28.65
C LYS A 63 -5.59 8.43 -28.72
N ALA A 64 -6.25 7.36 -29.14
CA ALA A 64 -5.64 6.04 -29.27
C ALA A 64 -6.41 5.18 -30.28
N THR A 65 -5.80 4.10 -30.75
CA THR A 65 -6.45 3.13 -31.65
C THR A 65 -6.90 1.91 -30.86
N PRO A 66 -8.19 1.53 -30.91
CA PRO A 66 -8.68 0.38 -30.19
C PRO A 66 -8.05 -0.91 -30.74
N PRO A 67 -7.91 -1.96 -29.91
CA PRO A 67 -7.34 -3.23 -30.34
C PRO A 67 -8.19 -3.84 -31.48
N GLN A 68 -7.54 -4.37 -32.51
CA GLN A 68 -8.23 -4.99 -33.63
C GLN A 68 -8.93 -6.28 -33.17
N LYS A 69 -10.18 -6.48 -33.64
CA LYS A 69 -10.97 -7.68 -33.35
C LYS A 69 -10.24 -8.90 -33.90
N GLY A 70 -9.54 -9.66 -33.03
CA GLY A 70 -8.71 -10.80 -33.41
C GLY A 70 -7.28 -10.79 -32.86
N THR A 71 -6.81 -9.69 -32.27
CA THR A 71 -5.61 -9.75 -31.44
C THR A 71 -5.97 -10.55 -30.18
N ALA A 72 -5.32 -11.71 -30.00
CA ALA A 72 -5.59 -12.68 -28.95
C ALA A 72 -5.91 -12.01 -27.61
N VAL A 73 -6.92 -12.52 -26.91
CA VAL A 73 -7.31 -12.05 -25.56
C VAL A 73 -6.04 -11.92 -24.72
N PRO A 74 -5.56 -10.70 -24.38
CA PRO A 74 -4.32 -10.48 -23.64
C PRO A 74 -4.45 -10.83 -22.15
N GLY A 75 -5.32 -11.78 -21.82
CA GLY A 75 -5.62 -12.23 -20.45
C GLY A 75 -4.70 -13.33 -19.96
N LEU A 76 -3.91 -13.95 -20.85
CA LEU A 76 -2.94 -14.98 -20.47
C LEU A 76 -1.48 -14.62 -20.77
N GLU A 77 -1.23 -13.47 -21.41
CA GLU A 77 0.13 -12.94 -21.54
C GLU A 77 0.55 -12.37 -20.19
N LEU A 78 0.97 -13.29 -19.31
CA LEU A 78 1.62 -12.94 -18.06
C LEU A 78 2.82 -12.05 -18.38
N MET A 79 2.98 -11.01 -17.58
CA MET A 79 4.14 -10.13 -17.65
C MET A 79 5.41 -10.98 -17.62
N GLY A 80 6.34 -10.75 -18.55
CA GLY A 80 7.61 -11.46 -18.54
C GLY A 80 8.42 -11.11 -17.29
N MET A 81 9.25 -12.05 -16.81
CA MET A 81 10.07 -11.83 -15.59
C MET A 81 10.97 -10.59 -15.69
N ASP A 82 11.50 -10.29 -16.88
CA ASP A 82 12.34 -9.11 -17.11
C ASP A 82 11.54 -7.80 -17.02
N GLU A 83 10.33 -7.78 -17.58
CA GLU A 83 9.41 -6.64 -17.46
C GLU A 83 8.99 -6.45 -16.01
N PHE A 84 8.65 -7.53 -15.31
CA PHE A 84 8.32 -7.50 -13.88
C PHE A 84 9.48 -6.93 -13.05
N ARG A 85 10.71 -7.40 -13.28
CA ARG A 85 11.91 -6.91 -12.58
C ARG A 85 12.18 -5.43 -12.89
N LYS A 86 12.02 -5.01 -14.15
CA LYS A 86 12.19 -3.63 -14.57
C LYS A 86 11.17 -2.71 -13.88
N ILE A 87 9.89 -3.02 -13.96
CA ILE A 87 8.82 -2.26 -13.30
C ILE A 87 9.00 -2.24 -11.77
N SER A 88 9.47 -3.34 -11.18
CA SER A 88 9.75 -3.42 -9.74
C SER A 88 10.85 -2.45 -9.29
N LYS A 89 11.80 -2.11 -10.17
CA LYS A 89 12.89 -1.18 -9.87
C LYS A 89 12.51 0.26 -10.22
N ASP A 90 11.90 0.46 -11.38
CA ASP A 90 11.77 1.79 -11.98
C ASP A 90 10.45 2.49 -11.61
N VAL A 91 9.42 1.73 -11.20
CA VAL A 91 8.08 2.27 -10.95
C VAL A 91 7.76 2.20 -9.45
N PRO A 92 7.45 3.35 -8.81
CA PRO A 92 6.98 3.38 -7.41
C PRO A 92 5.78 2.46 -7.22
N LEU A 93 5.71 1.78 -6.06
CA LEU A 93 4.70 0.74 -5.79
C LEU A 93 3.25 1.20 -6.06
N ALA A 94 2.94 2.46 -5.73
CA ALA A 94 1.63 3.07 -5.93
C ALA A 94 1.21 3.23 -7.41
N LYS A 95 2.18 3.26 -8.33
CA LYS A 95 1.97 3.49 -9.77
C LYS A 95 2.14 2.22 -10.62
N ARG A 96 2.37 1.07 -9.99
CA ARG A 96 2.58 -0.18 -10.73
C ARG A 96 1.29 -0.64 -11.42
N PRO A 97 1.37 -1.11 -12.68
CA PRO A 97 0.21 -1.53 -13.44
C PRO A 97 -0.41 -2.80 -12.84
N GLN A 98 -1.70 -3.04 -13.10
CA GLN A 98 -2.41 -4.21 -12.59
C GLN A 98 -1.74 -5.54 -12.95
N ARG A 99 -1.21 -5.68 -14.18
CA ARG A 99 -0.47 -6.88 -14.63
C ARG A 99 0.73 -7.22 -13.75
N TRP A 100 1.39 -6.21 -13.17
CA TRP A 100 2.50 -6.42 -12.23
C TRP A 100 2.00 -7.07 -10.94
N TRP A 101 0.87 -6.60 -10.40
CA TRP A 101 0.23 -7.19 -9.21
C TRP A 101 -0.30 -8.59 -9.47
N ASP A 102 -0.85 -8.84 -10.66
CA ASP A 102 -1.31 -10.16 -11.07
C ASP A 102 -0.14 -11.16 -11.05
N TYR A 103 0.98 -10.79 -11.67
CA TYR A 103 2.20 -11.60 -11.66
C TYR A 103 2.76 -11.78 -10.24
N LEU A 104 2.80 -10.72 -9.42
CA LEU A 104 3.22 -10.80 -8.03
C LEU A 104 2.36 -11.79 -7.24
N SER A 105 1.04 -11.77 -7.44
CA SER A 105 0.11 -12.65 -6.72
C SER A 105 0.32 -14.12 -7.08
N ILE A 106 0.60 -14.42 -8.35
CA ILE A 106 0.92 -15.76 -8.82
C ILE A 106 2.27 -16.23 -8.26
N LEU A 107 3.31 -15.38 -8.35
CA LEU A 107 4.63 -15.69 -7.79
C LEU A 107 4.55 -15.91 -6.28
N GLY A 108 3.80 -15.07 -5.57
CA GLY A 108 3.55 -15.21 -4.14
C GLY A 108 2.81 -16.50 -3.80
N GLY A 109 1.82 -16.89 -4.62
CA GLY A 109 1.16 -18.19 -4.52
C GLY A 109 2.11 -19.38 -4.68
N VAL A 110 3.04 -19.32 -5.64
CA VAL A 110 4.09 -20.36 -5.84
C VAL A 110 5.03 -20.45 -4.65
N VAL A 111 5.50 -19.31 -4.13
CA VAL A 111 6.37 -19.28 -2.94
C VAL A 111 5.63 -19.81 -1.71
N ALA A 112 4.38 -19.39 -1.50
CA ALA A 112 3.54 -19.87 -0.40
C ALA A 112 3.30 -21.38 -0.50
N ALA A 113 3.01 -21.90 -1.70
CA ALA A 113 2.85 -23.32 -1.94
C ALA A 113 4.12 -24.11 -1.62
N GLY A 114 5.30 -23.61 -2.01
CA GLY A 114 6.58 -24.23 -1.68
C GLY A 114 6.85 -24.27 -0.17
N LEU A 115 6.60 -23.15 0.53
CA LEU A 115 6.73 -23.09 1.99
C LEU A 115 5.73 -24.02 2.70
N TRP A 116 4.47 -24.04 2.24
CA TRP A 116 3.44 -24.92 2.79
C TRP A 116 3.76 -26.40 2.56
N PHE A 117 4.21 -26.75 1.35
CA PHE A 117 4.61 -28.10 1.00
C PHE A 117 5.77 -28.60 1.88
N LEU A 118 6.77 -27.74 2.12
CA LEU A 118 7.87 -28.03 3.04
C LEU A 118 7.35 -28.20 4.48
N TYR A 119 6.54 -27.26 4.96
CA TYR A 119 6.01 -27.26 6.33
C TYR A 119 5.12 -28.48 6.61
N GLY A 120 4.12 -28.76 5.77
CA GLY A 120 3.25 -29.93 5.90
C GLY A 120 4.00 -31.26 5.77
N GLY A 121 5.04 -31.30 4.94
CA GLY A 121 5.86 -32.49 4.71
C GLY A 121 6.79 -32.91 5.87
N LEU A 122 6.99 -32.08 6.90
CA LEU A 122 7.96 -32.36 7.97
C LEU A 122 7.59 -33.57 8.84
N ARG A 123 6.29 -33.88 9.01
CA ARG A 123 5.84 -34.91 9.98
C ARG A 123 4.77 -35.87 9.46
N GLU A 124 3.68 -35.37 8.87
CA GLU A 124 2.45 -36.17 8.67
C GLU A 124 2.06 -36.40 7.20
N GLY A 125 2.88 -35.93 6.27
CA GLY A 125 2.67 -36.14 4.83
C GLY A 125 2.30 -34.85 4.09
N PHE A 126 2.42 -34.90 2.77
CA PHE A 126 2.29 -33.69 1.94
C PHE A 126 0.83 -33.32 1.67
N ASP A 127 0.42 -32.12 2.09
CA ASP A 127 -0.84 -31.50 1.67
C ASP A 127 -0.69 -30.85 0.28
N VAL A 128 -0.64 -31.71 -0.73
CA VAL A 128 -0.48 -31.33 -2.14
C VAL A 128 -1.63 -30.44 -2.60
N LEU A 129 -2.85 -30.69 -2.10
CA LEU A 129 -4.03 -29.97 -2.56
C LEU A 129 -4.01 -28.50 -2.13
N SER A 130 -3.67 -28.17 -0.89
CA SER A 130 -3.53 -26.76 -0.49
C SER A 130 -2.42 -26.05 -1.25
N ALA A 131 -1.29 -26.72 -1.51
CA ALA A 131 -0.21 -26.17 -2.33
C ALA A 131 -0.70 -25.85 -3.76
N ILE A 132 -1.47 -26.76 -4.38
CA ILE A 132 -2.10 -26.52 -5.68
C ILE A 132 -3.07 -25.32 -5.59
N LEU A 133 -3.90 -25.25 -4.56
CA LEU A 133 -4.87 -24.14 -4.40
C LEU A 133 -4.20 -22.78 -4.23
N MET A 134 -3.08 -22.70 -3.50
CA MET A 134 -2.30 -21.46 -3.34
C MET A 134 -1.77 -20.92 -4.68
N ILE A 135 -1.50 -21.79 -5.65
CA ILE A 135 -1.10 -21.41 -7.02
C ILE A 135 -2.32 -21.14 -7.89
N ALA A 136 -3.32 -22.03 -7.85
CA ALA A 136 -4.47 -22.00 -8.74
C ALA A 136 -5.39 -20.79 -8.46
N MET A 137 -5.58 -20.41 -7.20
CA MET A 137 -6.51 -19.33 -6.84
C MET A 137 -6.12 -17.98 -7.45
N PRO A 138 -4.87 -17.48 -7.33
CA PRO A 138 -4.44 -16.27 -8.04
C PRO A 138 -4.61 -16.37 -9.56
N VAL A 139 -4.24 -17.51 -10.16
CA VAL A 139 -4.34 -17.72 -11.61
C VAL A 139 -5.80 -17.63 -12.07
N ILE A 140 -6.71 -18.34 -11.40
CA ILE A 140 -8.15 -18.33 -11.70
C ILE A 140 -8.71 -16.91 -11.55
N LEU A 141 -8.38 -16.21 -10.46
CA LEU A 141 -8.89 -14.86 -10.22
C LEU A 141 -8.37 -13.83 -11.24
N VAL A 142 -7.15 -14.02 -11.75
CA VAL A 142 -6.61 -13.19 -12.84
C VAL A 142 -7.30 -13.51 -14.15
N MET A 143 -7.42 -14.80 -14.51
CA MET A 143 -8.01 -15.25 -15.77
C MET A 143 -9.50 -14.90 -15.89
N PHE A 144 -10.25 -15.05 -14.80
CA PHE A 144 -11.70 -14.86 -14.78
C PHE A 144 -12.12 -13.51 -14.19
N ARG A 145 -11.18 -12.57 -13.99
CA ARG A 145 -11.44 -11.27 -13.37
C ARG A 145 -12.66 -10.55 -13.97
N GLY A 146 -12.75 -10.47 -15.29
CA GLY A 146 -13.86 -9.79 -15.96
C GLY A 146 -15.22 -10.43 -15.66
N ASN A 147 -15.28 -11.76 -15.70
CA ASN A 147 -16.50 -12.51 -15.39
C ASN A 147 -16.89 -12.36 -13.91
N ILE A 148 -15.91 -12.33 -13.01
CA ILE A 148 -16.16 -12.13 -11.57
C ILE A 148 -16.63 -10.71 -11.31
N ASP A 149 -16.04 -9.70 -11.95
CA ASP A 149 -16.47 -8.31 -11.83
C ASP A 149 -17.94 -8.13 -12.24
N GLU A 150 -18.41 -8.87 -13.27
CA GLU A 150 -19.81 -8.91 -13.68
C GLU A 150 -20.71 -9.53 -12.60
N ILE A 151 -20.30 -10.66 -12.01
CA ILE A 151 -21.02 -11.32 -10.91
C ILE A 151 -21.10 -10.42 -9.66
N LEU A 152 -20.07 -9.60 -9.40
CA LEU A 152 -20.01 -8.69 -8.25
C LEU A 152 -20.79 -7.39 -8.46
N HIS A 153 -21.27 -7.11 -9.68
CA HIS A 153 -21.96 -5.87 -9.99
C HIS A 153 -23.25 -5.64 -9.17
N PRO A 154 -24.12 -6.64 -8.94
CA PRO A 154 -25.31 -6.48 -8.10
C PRO A 154 -25.02 -6.13 -6.63
N LEU A 155 -23.81 -6.41 -6.14
CA LEU A 155 -23.38 -6.09 -4.78
C LEU A 155 -22.92 -4.62 -4.64
N GLN A 156 -22.67 -3.92 -5.76
CA GLN A 156 -22.13 -2.55 -5.76
C GLN A 156 -22.98 -1.52 -5.03
N PRO A 157 -24.32 -1.47 -5.18
CA PRO A 157 -25.13 -0.45 -4.51
C PRO A 157 -24.98 -0.51 -2.98
N THR A 158 -24.94 -1.72 -2.42
CA THR A 158 -24.77 -1.92 -0.98
C THR A 158 -23.32 -1.66 -0.56
N ARG A 159 -22.34 -2.10 -1.35
CA ARG A 159 -20.92 -1.88 -1.06
C ARG A 159 -20.59 -0.38 -0.96
N LYS A 160 -21.15 0.43 -1.86
CA LYS A 160 -20.93 1.90 -1.90
C LYS A 160 -21.52 2.65 -0.70
N GLN A 161 -22.36 2.02 0.12
CA GLN A 161 -22.86 2.61 1.36
C GLN A 161 -21.80 2.64 2.47
N PHE A 162 -20.71 1.88 2.30
CA PHE A 162 -19.66 1.75 3.29
C PHE A 162 -18.38 2.49 2.87
N PRO A 163 -17.64 3.11 3.81
CA PRO A 163 -16.34 3.70 3.52
C PRO A 163 -15.35 2.67 2.97
N ARG A 164 -14.56 3.05 1.95
CA ARG A 164 -13.60 2.14 1.29
C ARG A 164 -12.57 1.54 2.25
N VAL A 165 -12.08 2.34 3.21
CA VAL A 165 -11.15 1.87 4.24
C VAL A 165 -11.77 0.75 5.08
N MET A 166 -13.06 0.91 5.46
CA MET A 166 -13.77 -0.10 6.23
C MET A 166 -13.90 -1.42 5.45
N LEU A 167 -14.25 -1.35 4.16
CA LEU A 167 -14.33 -2.53 3.29
C LEU A 167 -12.99 -3.25 3.16
N ILE A 168 -11.87 -2.52 3.16
CA ILE A 168 -10.53 -3.10 3.13
C ILE A 168 -10.19 -3.80 4.43
N VAL A 169 -10.43 -3.15 5.57
CA VAL A 169 -10.22 -3.76 6.89
C VAL A 169 -11.05 -5.04 7.01
N VAL A 170 -12.32 -4.98 6.63
CA VAL A 170 -13.23 -6.13 6.62
C VAL A 170 -12.77 -7.20 5.63
N GLY A 171 -12.30 -6.80 4.45
CA GLY A 171 -11.70 -7.71 3.47
C GLY A 171 -10.47 -8.44 4.00
N ILE A 172 -9.58 -7.74 4.71
CA ILE A 172 -8.39 -8.34 5.35
C ILE A 172 -8.79 -9.32 6.46
N LEU A 173 -9.83 -9.00 7.24
CA LEU A 173 -10.30 -9.84 8.33
C LEU A 173 -11.18 -11.02 7.87
N SER A 174 -11.79 -10.93 6.68
CA SER A 174 -12.75 -11.93 6.21
C SER A 174 -12.22 -13.36 6.12
N PRO A 175 -10.95 -13.65 5.79
CA PRO A 175 -10.43 -15.01 5.82
C PRO A 175 -10.34 -15.61 7.23
N PHE A 176 -10.16 -14.79 8.27
CA PHE A 176 -10.15 -15.25 9.67
C PHE A 176 -11.56 -15.60 10.12
N VAL A 177 -12.54 -14.73 9.81
CA VAL A 177 -13.95 -15.01 10.11
C VAL A 177 -14.43 -16.25 9.36
N THR A 178 -14.04 -16.38 8.09
CA THR A 178 -14.39 -17.55 7.29
C THR A 178 -13.80 -18.82 7.90
N ALA A 179 -12.52 -18.81 8.29
CA ALA A 179 -11.90 -19.95 8.98
C ALA A 179 -12.64 -20.30 10.28
N TRP A 180 -12.99 -19.29 11.07
CA TRP A 180 -13.74 -19.46 12.31
C TRP A 180 -15.12 -20.09 12.08
N ILE A 181 -15.87 -19.62 11.08
CA ILE A 181 -17.17 -20.20 10.71
C ILE A 181 -17.01 -21.65 10.24
N LEU A 182 -16.03 -21.94 9.36
CA LEU A 182 -15.79 -23.28 8.84
C LEU A 182 -15.40 -24.26 9.96
N TYR A 183 -14.56 -23.83 10.90
CA TYR A 183 -14.13 -24.66 12.03
C TYR A 183 -15.24 -24.85 13.08
N ASN A 184 -15.79 -23.75 13.61
CA ASN A 184 -16.67 -23.81 14.78
C ASN A 184 -18.13 -24.14 14.42
N ILE A 185 -18.62 -23.71 13.26
CA ILE A 185 -20.03 -23.92 12.87
C ILE A 185 -20.16 -25.16 11.99
N PHE A 186 -19.27 -25.32 11.01
CA PHE A 186 -19.34 -26.46 10.08
C PHE A 186 -18.51 -27.67 10.52
N GLY A 187 -17.72 -27.56 11.58
CA GLY A 187 -16.90 -28.66 12.11
C GLY A 187 -15.78 -29.10 11.15
N ILE A 188 -15.39 -28.25 10.20
CA ILE A 188 -14.34 -28.55 9.23
C ILE A 188 -12.99 -28.25 9.89
N SER A 189 -12.14 -29.26 10.01
CA SER A 189 -10.80 -29.14 10.62
C SER A 189 -9.71 -29.70 9.71
N GLN A 190 -8.44 -29.64 10.14
CA GLN A 190 -7.27 -30.19 9.43
C GLN A 190 -7.08 -29.56 8.04
N TYR A 191 -6.51 -30.29 7.08
CA TYR A 191 -6.31 -29.80 5.71
C TYR A 191 -7.61 -29.36 5.00
N PRO A 192 -8.76 -30.03 5.16
CA PRO A 192 -10.02 -29.53 4.61
C PRO A 192 -10.38 -28.11 5.04
N LEU A 193 -10.07 -27.71 6.28
CA LEU A 193 -10.27 -26.33 6.75
C LEU A 193 -9.41 -25.37 5.94
N MET A 194 -8.12 -25.67 5.81
CA MET A 194 -7.18 -24.86 5.05
C MET A 194 -7.64 -24.71 3.60
N GLN A 195 -7.98 -25.81 2.94
CA GLN A 195 -8.42 -25.85 1.55
C GLN A 195 -9.70 -25.04 1.33
N ALA A 196 -10.72 -25.27 2.17
CA ALA A 196 -11.98 -24.53 2.11
C ALA A 196 -11.77 -23.03 2.36
N ASN A 197 -10.93 -22.67 3.33
CA ASN A 197 -10.69 -21.26 3.66
C ASN A 197 -9.85 -20.54 2.61
N LEU A 198 -8.87 -21.20 1.98
CA LEU A 198 -8.11 -20.65 0.86
C LEU A 198 -9.02 -20.28 -0.31
N VAL A 199 -10.09 -21.05 -0.55
CA VAL A 199 -11.07 -20.74 -1.60
C VAL A 199 -12.07 -19.69 -1.11
N VAL A 200 -12.85 -20.01 -0.09
CA VAL A 200 -13.99 -19.18 0.34
C VAL A 200 -13.50 -17.88 0.96
N GLY A 201 -12.52 -17.90 1.86
CA GLY A 201 -11.99 -16.71 2.53
C GLY A 201 -11.37 -15.73 1.54
N THR A 202 -10.62 -16.24 0.56
CA THR A 202 -10.05 -15.41 -0.51
C THR A 202 -11.12 -14.80 -1.41
N LEU A 203 -12.14 -15.58 -1.81
CA LEU A 203 -13.25 -15.09 -2.65
C LEU A 203 -14.10 -14.04 -1.93
N VAL A 204 -14.39 -14.24 -0.63
CA VAL A 204 -15.11 -13.26 0.18
C VAL A 204 -14.31 -11.96 0.30
N SER A 205 -13.02 -12.07 0.63
CA SER A 205 -12.12 -10.91 0.68
C SER A 205 -12.07 -10.16 -0.65
N TYR A 206 -11.93 -10.91 -1.74
CA TYR A 206 -11.97 -10.35 -3.09
C TYR A 206 -13.28 -9.61 -3.37
N ALA A 207 -14.43 -10.22 -3.11
CA ALA A 207 -15.74 -9.60 -3.33
C ALA A 207 -15.95 -8.30 -2.53
N LEU A 208 -15.40 -8.23 -1.31
CA LEU A 208 -15.49 -7.07 -0.42
C LEU A 208 -14.59 -5.92 -0.87
N VAL A 209 -13.35 -6.22 -1.27
CA VAL A 209 -12.33 -5.20 -1.56
C VAL A 209 -12.37 -4.76 -3.03
N ARG A 210 -12.70 -5.67 -3.94
CA ARG A 210 -12.66 -5.44 -5.38
C ARG A 210 -13.64 -4.35 -5.78
N ASP A 211 -13.16 -3.36 -6.53
CA ASP A 211 -14.00 -2.42 -7.27
C ASP A 211 -14.16 -2.93 -8.72
N PRO A 212 -15.31 -3.51 -9.09
CA PRO A 212 -15.50 -3.99 -10.45
C PRO A 212 -15.53 -2.79 -11.39
N ALA A 213 -14.97 -2.96 -12.58
CA ALA A 213 -15.10 -1.94 -13.61
C ALA A 213 -16.61 -1.69 -13.87
N PRO A 214 -17.08 -0.42 -13.93
CA PRO A 214 -18.48 -0.14 -14.19
C PRO A 214 -18.94 -0.85 -15.47
N LEU A 215 -20.09 -1.52 -15.49
CA LEU A 215 -20.59 -2.16 -16.72
C LEU A 215 -21.17 -1.10 -17.66
N ALA A 216 -20.65 -1.00 -18.88
CA ALA A 216 -21.23 -0.14 -19.90
C ALA A 216 -22.51 -0.76 -20.48
N GLY A 217 -23.67 -0.27 -20.03
CA GLY A 217 -24.92 -0.32 -20.78
C GLY A 217 -25.93 -1.42 -20.44
N ILE A 218 -25.77 -2.18 -19.35
CA ILE A 218 -26.80 -3.13 -18.90
C ILE A 218 -27.67 -2.45 -17.82
N ARG A 219 -28.92 -2.12 -18.15
CA ARG A 219 -29.96 -1.75 -17.16
C ARG A 219 -30.20 -2.97 -16.26
N GLY A 220 -29.63 -2.96 -15.07
CA GLY A 220 -29.80 -4.06 -14.11
C GLY A 220 -31.26 -4.18 -13.65
N SER A 221 -31.95 -5.22 -14.10
CA SER A 221 -33.16 -5.73 -13.43
C SER A 221 -32.76 -6.81 -12.43
N GLY A 222 -32.07 -6.42 -11.36
CA GLY A 222 -31.64 -7.34 -10.31
C GLY A 222 -32.23 -6.93 -8.99
N LYS A 223 -33.04 -7.79 -8.36
CA LYS A 223 -33.53 -7.60 -6.99
C LYS A 223 -32.32 -7.38 -6.07
N SER A 224 -32.24 -6.22 -5.42
CA SER A 224 -31.17 -5.91 -4.49
C SER A 224 -31.16 -6.90 -3.33
N LEU A 225 -29.99 -7.42 -2.95
CA LEU A 225 -29.82 -8.04 -1.64
C LEU A 225 -30.28 -7.03 -0.57
N SER A 226 -31.22 -7.42 0.28
CA SER A 226 -31.73 -6.50 1.32
C SER A 226 -30.61 -6.13 2.29
N ALA A 227 -30.60 -4.87 2.75
CA ALA A 227 -29.63 -4.36 3.72
C ALA A 227 -29.50 -5.26 4.98
N ALA A 228 -30.59 -5.94 5.35
CA ALA A 228 -30.63 -6.89 6.46
C ALA A 228 -29.66 -8.08 6.27
N GLY A 229 -29.48 -8.58 5.04
CA GLY A 229 -28.56 -9.68 4.76
C GLY A 229 -27.09 -9.32 5.02
N MET A 230 -26.70 -8.08 4.73
CA MET A 230 -25.34 -7.59 4.99
C MET A 230 -25.12 -7.28 6.48
N SER A 231 -26.14 -6.76 7.18
CA SER A 231 -26.07 -6.54 8.63
C SER A 231 -25.89 -7.83 9.42
N ILE A 232 -26.48 -8.94 8.96
CA ILE A 232 -26.28 -10.27 9.58
C ILE A 232 -24.84 -10.73 9.41
N ILE A 233 -24.25 -10.58 8.22
CA ILE A 233 -22.84 -10.94 7.99
C ILE A 233 -21.89 -10.10 8.86
N PHE A 234 -22.14 -8.80 8.99
CA PHE A 234 -21.38 -7.91 9.88
C PHE A 234 -21.54 -8.27 11.37
N GLY A 235 -22.76 -8.63 11.79
CA GLY A 235 -23.03 -9.09 13.14
C GLY A 235 -22.28 -10.37 13.47
N ILE A 236 -22.28 -11.34 12.55
CA ILE A 236 -21.51 -12.59 12.70
C ILE A 236 -20.01 -12.26 12.80
N MET A 237 -19.46 -11.39 11.94
CA MET A 237 -18.05 -10.99 12.02
C MET A 237 -17.64 -10.43 13.40
N ILE A 238 -18.46 -9.54 13.99
CA ILE A 238 -18.14 -8.92 15.28
C ILE A 238 -18.25 -9.94 16.41
N VAL A 239 -19.24 -10.83 16.37
CA VAL A 239 -19.43 -11.88 17.38
C VAL A 239 -18.32 -12.93 17.31
N SER A 240 -17.84 -13.29 16.11
CA SER A 240 -16.69 -14.20 15.92
C SER A 240 -15.39 -13.66 16.53
N LEU A 241 -15.24 -12.34 16.66
CA LEU A 241 -14.06 -11.72 17.30
C LEU A 241 -14.12 -11.74 18.84
N LEU A 242 -15.28 -12.06 19.44
CA LEU A 242 -15.50 -12.01 20.89
C LEU A 242 -15.47 -13.39 21.57
N ILE A 243 -15.25 -14.46 20.82
CA ILE A 243 -15.27 -15.82 21.38
C ILE A 243 -13.86 -16.19 21.85
N VAL A 244 -13.72 -16.30 23.17
CA VAL A 244 -12.49 -16.68 23.86
C VAL A 244 -12.21 -18.17 23.59
N PRO A 245 -11.03 -18.52 23.06
CA PRO A 245 -10.71 -19.92 22.74
C PRO A 245 -10.39 -20.71 24.00
N VAL A 246 -10.94 -21.93 24.07
CA VAL A 246 -10.40 -23.00 24.91
C VAL A 246 -9.18 -23.54 24.18
N MET A 247 -7.98 -23.25 24.70
CA MET A 247 -6.73 -23.70 24.08
C MET A 247 -6.57 -25.21 24.28
N ALA A 248 -6.53 -25.97 23.18
CA ALA A 248 -6.02 -27.33 23.20
C ALA A 248 -4.48 -27.31 23.07
N ASP A 249 -3.81 -28.23 23.77
CA ASP A 249 -2.36 -28.22 24.02
C ASP A 249 -1.54 -28.84 22.86
N ASP A 250 -2.18 -29.52 21.92
CA ASP A 250 -1.47 -30.41 20.99
C ASP A 250 -0.53 -29.62 20.02
N CYS A 251 -0.99 -28.53 19.40
CA CYS A 251 -0.14 -27.67 18.55
C CYS A 251 0.96 -26.93 19.34
N ALA A 252 0.72 -26.59 20.61
CA ALA A 252 1.72 -25.90 21.42
C ALA A 252 2.92 -26.81 21.73
N ARG A 253 2.68 -28.12 21.80
CA ARG A 253 3.72 -29.14 22.03
C ARG A 253 4.50 -29.48 20.77
N ASP A 254 3.88 -29.50 19.60
CA ASP A 254 4.56 -29.72 18.32
C ASP A 254 4.09 -28.74 17.22
N PRO A 255 4.64 -27.51 17.19
CA PRO A 255 4.23 -26.50 16.20
C PRO A 255 4.65 -26.86 14.76
N LEU A 256 5.45 -27.92 14.57
CA LEU A 256 5.84 -28.41 13.25
C LEU A 256 4.85 -29.44 12.70
N ASN A 257 3.87 -29.86 13.49
CA ASN A 257 2.80 -30.74 13.05
C ASN A 257 1.61 -29.92 12.50
N ALA A 258 1.66 -29.61 11.21
CA ALA A 258 0.65 -28.79 10.55
C ALA A 258 -0.78 -29.31 10.72
N GLN A 259 -0.97 -30.63 10.64
CA GLN A 259 -2.29 -31.26 10.73
C GLN A 259 -2.86 -31.17 12.15
N ASP A 260 -2.02 -31.33 13.16
CA ASP A 260 -2.42 -31.19 14.56
C ASP A 260 -2.70 -29.73 14.94
N CYS A 261 -1.91 -28.80 14.40
CA CYS A 261 -2.19 -27.37 14.49
C CYS A 261 -3.50 -26.97 13.79
N LEU A 262 -3.85 -27.59 12.67
CA LEU A 262 -5.15 -27.39 12.01
C LEU A 262 -6.32 -28.14 12.66
N ARG A 263 -6.06 -29.03 13.63
CA ARG A 263 -7.08 -29.68 14.46
C ARG A 263 -7.35 -28.90 15.74
N THR A 264 -6.33 -28.18 16.25
CA THR A 264 -6.38 -27.44 17.50
C THR A 264 -7.11 -26.10 17.30
N GLY A 265 -8.21 -25.89 18.03
CA GLY A 265 -8.93 -24.62 18.02
C GLY A 265 -8.03 -23.43 18.37
N PHE A 266 -8.36 -22.25 17.88
CA PHE A 266 -7.52 -21.05 17.78
C PHE A 266 -6.38 -21.14 16.77
N TYR A 267 -5.53 -22.17 16.86
CA TYR A 267 -4.40 -22.33 15.94
C TYR A 267 -4.88 -22.61 14.52
N ALA A 268 -5.89 -23.47 14.38
CA ALA A 268 -6.47 -23.83 13.10
C ALA A 268 -7.03 -22.62 12.35
N GLU A 269 -7.85 -21.80 13.03
CA GLU A 269 -8.44 -20.59 12.47
C GLU A 269 -7.37 -19.56 12.11
N ILE A 270 -6.37 -19.35 12.98
CA ILE A 270 -5.30 -18.39 12.74
C ILE A 270 -4.44 -18.81 11.55
N MET A 271 -4.00 -20.07 11.49
CA MET A 271 -3.16 -20.53 10.39
C MET A 271 -3.90 -20.49 9.06
N ALA A 272 -5.13 -21.02 9.01
CA ALA A 272 -5.95 -20.98 7.81
C ALA A 272 -6.31 -19.54 7.41
N GLY A 273 -6.59 -18.69 8.40
CA GLY A 273 -6.87 -17.26 8.22
C GLY A 273 -5.68 -16.50 7.67
N ILE A 274 -4.47 -16.68 8.23
CA ILE A 274 -3.24 -16.04 7.76
C ILE A 274 -2.92 -16.46 6.33
N ALA A 275 -2.96 -17.76 6.02
CA ALA A 275 -2.65 -18.26 4.68
C ALA A 275 -3.58 -17.62 3.62
N ALA A 276 -4.89 -17.62 3.89
CA ALA A 276 -5.87 -17.03 2.99
C ALA A 276 -5.81 -15.48 2.97
N ALA A 277 -5.47 -14.82 4.08
CA ALA A 277 -5.30 -13.37 4.14
C ALA A 277 -4.06 -12.89 3.37
N ILE A 278 -2.95 -13.62 3.43
CA ILE A 278 -1.76 -13.33 2.61
C ILE A 278 -2.14 -13.43 1.13
N LEU A 279 -2.81 -14.52 0.74
CA LEU A 279 -3.22 -14.74 -0.64
C LEU A 279 -4.18 -13.64 -1.11
N ALA A 280 -5.21 -13.34 -0.33
CA ALA A 280 -6.16 -12.27 -0.61
C ALA A 280 -5.49 -10.89 -0.66
N GLY A 281 -4.52 -10.63 0.22
CA GLY A 281 -3.73 -9.40 0.25
C GLY A 281 -2.89 -9.23 -1.02
N LEU A 282 -2.28 -10.31 -1.52
CA LEU A 282 -1.53 -10.29 -2.78
C LEU A 282 -2.45 -10.05 -3.99
N ILE A 283 -3.62 -10.68 -4.03
CA ILE A 283 -4.61 -10.50 -5.11
C ILE A 283 -5.20 -9.07 -5.11
N ASN A 284 -5.51 -8.54 -3.93
CA ASN A 284 -6.11 -7.22 -3.75
C ASN A 284 -5.09 -6.09 -3.55
N GLY A 285 -3.79 -6.41 -3.63
CA GLY A 285 -2.67 -5.52 -3.34
C GLY A 285 -2.79 -4.10 -3.91
N PRO A 286 -3.11 -3.90 -5.20
CA PRO A 286 -3.22 -2.55 -5.74
C PRO A 286 -4.32 -1.73 -5.06
N ILE A 287 -5.47 -2.33 -4.75
CA ILE A 287 -6.61 -1.64 -4.14
C ILE A 287 -6.30 -1.29 -2.68
N ILE A 288 -5.73 -2.26 -1.94
CA ILE A 288 -5.34 -2.10 -0.54
C ILE A 288 -4.32 -0.96 -0.45
N LEU A 289 -3.26 -1.05 -1.24
CA LEU A 289 -2.18 -0.07 -1.22
C LEU A 289 -2.66 1.31 -1.68
N GLN A 290 -3.40 1.40 -2.79
CA GLN A 290 -3.92 2.68 -3.25
C GLN A 290 -4.80 3.32 -2.20
N THR A 291 -5.65 2.55 -1.51
CA THR A 291 -6.54 3.12 -0.50
C THR A 291 -5.81 3.53 0.76
N PHE A 292 -4.78 2.81 1.20
CA PHE A 292 -3.98 3.24 2.34
C PHE A 292 -3.08 4.43 2.00
N LEU A 293 -2.48 4.47 0.81
CA LEU A 293 -1.64 5.60 0.39
C LEU A 293 -2.48 6.84 0.06
N GLN A 294 -3.60 6.70 -0.64
CA GLN A 294 -4.53 7.81 -0.91
C GLN A 294 -5.30 8.22 0.35
N GLY A 295 -5.70 7.26 1.19
CA GLY A 295 -6.42 7.50 2.44
C GLY A 295 -5.54 8.15 3.51
N ALA A 296 -4.24 7.79 3.58
CA ALA A 296 -3.25 8.54 4.34
C ALA A 296 -3.19 9.98 3.81
N ALA A 297 -3.02 10.18 2.51
CA ALA A 297 -2.95 11.52 1.94
C ALA A 297 -4.23 12.37 2.09
N SER A 298 -5.42 11.76 2.19
CA SER A 298 -6.70 12.48 2.05
C SER A 298 -7.61 12.47 3.29
N SER A 299 -7.40 11.55 4.24
CA SER A 299 -8.40 11.26 5.29
C SER A 299 -7.84 10.82 6.65
N ALA A 300 -6.52 10.82 6.83
CA ALA A 300 -5.96 10.59 8.15
C ALA A 300 -6.39 11.74 9.07
N SER A 301 -6.87 11.39 10.28
CA SER A 301 -6.96 12.40 11.34
C SER A 301 -5.56 13.04 11.48
N PRO A 302 -5.46 14.32 11.88
CA PRO A 302 -4.15 14.96 12.04
C PRO A 302 -3.16 14.08 12.80
N ALA A 303 -3.62 13.39 13.86
CA ALA A 303 -2.82 12.44 14.65
C ALA A 303 -2.35 11.19 13.88
N ALA A 304 -3.18 10.58 13.03
CA ALA A 304 -2.76 9.43 12.23
C ALA A 304 -1.77 9.84 11.14
N GLN A 305 -1.96 11.04 10.55
CA GLN A 305 -1.01 11.59 9.58
C GLN A 305 0.35 11.86 10.23
N THR A 306 0.34 12.38 11.46
CA THR A 306 1.54 12.58 12.27
C THR A 306 2.34 11.27 12.44
N VAL A 307 1.68 10.16 12.76
CA VAL A 307 2.35 8.85 12.95
C VAL A 307 2.94 8.32 11.63
N ILE A 308 2.20 8.44 10.53
CA ILE A 308 2.66 7.99 9.22
C ILE A 308 3.88 8.81 8.77
N ASN A 309 3.77 10.14 8.84
CA ASN A 309 4.86 11.05 8.49
C ASN A 309 6.12 10.76 9.30
N GLN A 310 5.98 10.53 10.61
CA GLN A 310 7.10 10.21 11.49
C GLN A 310 7.71 8.85 11.17
N THR A 311 6.90 7.82 10.93
CA THR A 311 7.36 6.46 10.64
C THR A 311 8.20 6.41 9.36
N VAL A 312 7.70 7.05 8.30
CA VAL A 312 8.39 7.05 7.02
C VAL A 312 9.71 7.83 7.10
N LEU A 313 9.72 9.01 7.71
CA LEU A 313 10.96 9.76 7.94
C LEU A 313 11.95 9.00 8.83
N THR A 314 11.47 8.27 9.83
CA THR A 314 12.33 7.51 10.77
C THR A 314 13.15 6.47 10.02
N LYS A 315 12.53 5.72 9.10
CA LYS A 315 13.23 4.73 8.31
C LYS A 315 14.29 5.36 7.40
N ASP A 316 13.95 6.41 6.67
CA ASP A 316 14.87 7.08 5.75
C ASP A 316 16.07 7.69 6.50
N VAL A 317 15.82 8.28 7.69
CA VAL A 317 16.87 8.81 8.56
C VAL A 317 17.75 7.68 9.14
N GLU A 318 17.16 6.55 9.53
CA GLU A 318 17.91 5.39 10.03
C GLU A 318 18.87 4.83 8.97
N ASP A 319 18.35 4.60 7.76
CA ASP A 319 19.14 4.12 6.62
C ASP A 319 20.26 5.13 6.27
N PHE A 320 19.97 6.44 6.37
CA PHE A 320 20.95 7.49 6.14
C PHE A 320 22.06 7.54 7.20
N ILE A 321 21.74 7.39 8.49
CA ILE A 321 22.73 7.32 9.58
C ILE A 321 23.61 6.09 9.42
N ALA A 322 23.01 4.94 9.08
CA ALA A 322 23.76 3.70 8.85
C ALA A 322 24.76 3.88 7.70
N LYS A 323 24.36 4.57 6.63
CA LYS A 323 25.25 4.94 5.54
C LYS A 323 26.39 5.86 6.00
N LEU A 324 26.10 6.94 6.72
CA LEU A 324 27.12 7.86 7.24
C LEU A 324 28.12 7.15 8.16
N LYS A 325 27.66 6.25 9.04
CA LYS A 325 28.54 5.43 9.88
C LYS A 325 29.44 4.51 9.04
N LYS A 326 28.87 3.85 8.02
CA LYS A 326 29.62 2.99 7.09
C LYS A 326 30.69 3.79 6.32
N ASP A 327 30.38 5.04 5.98
CA ASP A 327 31.29 5.96 5.30
C ASP A 327 32.34 6.59 6.26
N GLY A 328 32.38 6.16 7.53
CA GLY A 328 33.34 6.66 8.52
C GLY A 328 33.10 8.11 8.94
N VAL A 329 31.85 8.57 8.87
CA VAL A 329 31.45 9.92 9.28
C VAL A 329 31.05 9.92 10.75
N TYR A 330 31.66 10.81 11.53
CA TYR A 330 31.41 10.93 12.97
C TYR A 330 31.19 12.38 13.40
N VAL A 331 30.40 12.54 14.45
CA VAL A 331 30.00 13.84 14.97
C VAL A 331 31.15 14.56 15.67
N SER A 332 31.33 15.83 15.35
CA SER A 332 32.25 16.73 16.05
C SER A 332 31.49 17.66 17.00
N ASN A 333 32.11 18.03 18.13
CA ASN A 333 31.65 19.04 19.09
C ASN A 333 30.33 18.75 19.87
N ALA A 334 30.22 17.60 20.53
CA ALA A 334 28.93 17.14 21.07
C ALA A 334 28.28 17.99 22.19
N THR A 335 29.00 18.79 22.99
CA THR A 335 28.49 19.82 23.93
C THR A 335 29.68 20.51 24.61
N ASN A 336 29.53 21.60 25.38
CA ASN A 336 30.66 22.19 26.14
C ASN A 336 31.27 21.23 27.19
N PHE A 337 30.49 20.36 27.82
CA PHE A 337 31.01 19.33 28.74
C PHE A 337 31.69 18.19 27.97
N GLN A 338 31.20 17.84 26.78
CA GLN A 338 31.86 16.90 25.88
C GLN A 338 33.09 17.51 25.18
N LYS A 339 33.14 18.81 24.88
CA LYS A 339 34.31 19.50 24.30
C LYS A 339 35.53 19.42 25.22
N ILE A 340 35.33 19.36 26.54
CA ILE A 340 36.41 19.15 27.52
C ILE A 340 36.93 17.70 27.47
N TRP A 341 36.04 16.71 27.32
CA TRP A 341 36.40 15.29 27.25
C TRP A 341 36.91 14.84 25.87
N TYR A 342 36.41 15.42 24.78
CA TYR A 342 36.80 15.13 23.39
C TYR A 342 38.09 15.84 22.96
N ASN A 343 38.53 16.87 23.71
CA ASN A 343 39.88 17.43 23.58
C ASN A 343 40.93 16.67 24.42
N PHE A 344 40.53 15.66 25.20
CA PHE A 344 41.47 14.72 25.83
C PHE A 344 41.66 13.48 24.94
N PRO A 345 42.91 13.11 24.58
CA PRO A 345 43.18 12.05 23.63
C PRO A 345 43.09 10.67 24.30
N ILE A 346 41.90 10.24 24.72
CA ILE A 346 41.75 8.92 25.33
C ILE A 346 40.61 8.12 24.67
N LYS A 347 41.07 7.11 23.91
CA LYS A 347 40.46 5.83 23.50
C LYS A 347 39.53 5.71 22.29
N GLY A 348 39.00 6.79 21.70
CA GLY A 348 38.28 6.69 20.41
C GLY A 348 38.93 7.45 19.24
N HIS A 349 39.55 8.60 19.53
CA HIS A 349 39.93 9.55 18.47
C HIS A 349 41.25 9.29 17.76
N LEU A 350 42.19 8.55 18.37
CA LEU A 350 43.49 8.29 17.74
C LEU A 350 43.39 7.20 16.67
N SER A 351 42.57 6.16 16.89
CA SER A 351 42.26 5.17 15.86
C SER A 351 41.49 5.82 14.72
N ASP A 352 40.41 6.54 15.01
CA ASP A 352 39.51 7.03 13.96
C ASP A 352 40.16 8.13 13.11
N TRP A 353 41.00 8.97 13.72
CA TRP A 353 41.84 9.91 12.98
C TRP A 353 42.94 9.21 12.16
N ALA A 354 43.54 8.12 12.67
CA ALA A 354 44.53 7.33 11.93
C ALA A 354 43.92 6.48 10.79
N PHE A 355 42.61 6.18 10.86
CA PHE A 355 41.88 5.38 9.86
C PHE A 355 41.05 6.22 8.87
N GLY A 356 41.24 7.54 8.82
CA GLY A 356 40.65 8.40 7.79
C GLY A 356 39.19 8.84 8.05
N ALA A 357 38.73 8.82 9.30
CA ALA A 357 37.38 9.26 9.65
C ALA A 357 37.14 10.76 9.36
N LYS A 358 35.98 11.10 8.80
CA LYS A 358 35.60 12.47 8.47
C LYS A 358 34.79 13.10 9.60
N ARG A 359 35.27 14.23 10.13
CA ARG A 359 34.53 15.03 11.12
C ARG A 359 33.28 15.64 10.47
N PHE A 360 32.19 15.64 11.22
CA PHE A 360 30.88 16.11 10.80
C PHE A 360 30.34 17.12 11.82
N TYR A 361 30.33 18.40 11.47
CA TYR A 361 29.74 19.43 12.33
C TYR A 361 28.24 19.56 12.03
N CYS A 362 27.54 20.34 12.85
CA CYS A 362 26.10 20.53 12.71
C CYS A 362 25.72 21.15 11.35
N GLU A 363 26.57 22.02 10.78
CA GLU A 363 26.33 22.62 9.46
C GLU A 363 26.48 21.60 8.31
N GLU A 364 27.48 20.72 8.32
CA GLU A 364 27.56 19.65 7.31
C GLU A 364 26.43 18.64 7.48
N SER A 365 26.02 18.37 8.72
CA SER A 365 24.89 17.50 9.03
C SER A 365 23.58 18.07 8.47
N LEU A 366 23.37 19.38 8.61
CA LEU A 366 22.25 20.10 8.02
C LEU A 366 22.22 19.97 6.50
N LYS A 367 23.36 20.22 5.83
CA LYS A 367 23.45 20.14 4.35
C LYS A 367 23.20 18.72 3.85
N ALA A 368 23.77 17.71 4.53
CA ALA A 368 23.59 16.32 4.16
C ALA A 368 22.14 15.85 4.40
N GLY A 369 21.55 16.25 5.53
CA GLY A 369 20.15 16.02 5.84
C GLY A 369 19.21 16.71 4.86
N GLN A 370 19.55 17.93 4.41
CA GLN A 370 18.78 18.65 3.40
C GLN A 370 18.72 17.86 2.09
N THR A 371 19.86 17.43 1.55
CA THR A 371 19.92 16.64 0.30
C THR A 371 19.12 15.33 0.40
N MET A 372 19.15 14.68 1.56
CA MET A 372 18.37 13.47 1.80
C MET A 372 16.87 13.79 1.84
N LEU A 373 16.46 14.79 2.63
CA LEU A 373 15.07 15.14 2.85
C LEU A 373 14.40 15.74 1.61
N GLU A 374 15.09 16.50 0.77
CA GLU A 374 14.51 17.04 -0.47
C GLU A 374 13.94 15.93 -1.36
N ASN A 375 14.70 14.84 -1.53
CA ASN A 375 14.28 13.70 -2.33
C ASN A 375 13.12 12.95 -1.67
N THR A 376 13.23 12.66 -0.37
CA THR A 376 12.19 11.96 0.39
C THR A 376 10.89 12.75 0.42
N LEU A 377 10.94 14.04 0.73
CA LEU A 377 9.76 14.88 0.89
C LEU A 377 9.04 15.07 -0.46
N GLN A 378 9.79 15.37 -1.52
CA GLN A 378 9.22 15.55 -2.86
C GLN A 378 8.59 14.26 -3.40
N ALA A 379 9.19 13.09 -3.10
CA ALA A 379 8.67 11.80 -3.52
C ALA A 379 7.41 11.36 -2.76
N GLN A 380 7.35 11.65 -1.46
CA GLN A 380 6.31 11.11 -0.57
C GLN A 380 5.16 12.09 -0.30
N PHE A 381 5.46 13.37 -0.12
CA PHE A 381 4.50 14.38 0.31
C PHE A 381 4.22 15.44 -0.79
N GLY A 382 4.93 15.38 -1.91
CA GLY A 382 4.75 16.30 -3.03
C GLY A 382 5.32 17.69 -2.74
N LYS A 383 4.81 18.70 -3.44
CA LYS A 383 5.32 20.09 -3.37
C LYS A 383 4.84 20.86 -2.13
N ASP A 384 3.88 20.31 -1.40
CA ASP A 384 3.24 21.01 -0.27
C ASP A 384 4.00 20.83 1.05
N ALA A 385 4.93 19.87 1.13
CA ALA A 385 5.87 19.77 2.22
C ALA A 385 7.00 20.78 2.04
N LYS A 386 7.27 21.60 3.06
CA LYS A 386 8.32 22.61 3.02
C LYS A 386 9.51 22.16 3.85
N LEU A 387 10.69 22.33 3.29
CA LEU A 387 11.96 22.06 3.97
C LEU A 387 12.62 23.39 4.33
N GLY A 388 13.30 23.41 5.47
CA GLY A 388 14.06 24.55 5.95
C GLY A 388 15.15 24.16 6.92
N GLN A 389 15.62 25.16 7.64
CA GLN A 389 16.60 25.12 8.69
C GLN A 389 16.01 25.72 9.96
N ILE A 390 16.22 25.05 11.08
CA ILE A 390 16.05 25.65 12.41
C ILE A 390 17.44 25.88 13.01
N PHE A 391 17.66 27.09 13.50
CA PHE A 391 18.88 27.52 14.16
C PHE A 391 18.53 28.00 15.56
N ILE A 392 19.29 27.56 16.56
CA ILE A 392 19.14 28.00 17.94
C ILE A 392 20.49 28.47 18.47
N GLU A 393 20.52 29.66 19.04
CA GLU A 393 21.77 30.30 19.49
C GLU A 393 21.58 31.07 20.79
N ARG A 394 22.49 30.83 21.74
CA ARG A 394 22.65 31.68 22.92
C ARG A 394 23.66 32.81 22.68
N HIS A 395 24.79 32.48 22.07
CA HIS A 395 25.84 33.38 21.59
C HIS A 395 26.73 32.61 20.59
N GLY A 396 27.66 33.27 19.91
CA GLY A 396 28.43 32.72 18.77
C GLY A 396 29.22 31.41 18.96
N TYR A 397 29.30 30.86 20.17
CA TYR A 397 29.98 29.58 20.47
C TYR A 397 29.05 28.50 21.03
N LEU A 398 27.80 28.87 21.29
CA LEU A 398 26.73 28.04 21.84
C LEU A 398 25.52 28.15 20.92
N ASN A 399 25.60 27.43 19.81
CA ASN A 399 24.54 27.32 18.83
C ASN A 399 24.40 25.88 18.34
N HIS A 400 23.27 25.60 17.71
CA HIS A 400 23.00 24.34 17.02
C HIS A 400 22.07 24.58 15.83
N THR A 401 22.18 23.72 14.82
CA THR A 401 21.35 23.81 13.62
C THR A 401 20.89 22.44 13.17
N ALA A 402 19.66 22.35 12.66
CA ALA A 402 19.05 21.12 12.17
C ALA A 402 18.08 21.39 11.01
N ASN A 403 17.68 20.33 10.30
CA ASN A 403 16.69 20.43 9.24
C ASN A 403 15.30 20.61 9.84
N PHE A 404 14.52 21.52 9.27
CA PHE A 404 13.15 21.80 9.65
C PHE A 404 12.20 21.32 8.54
N VAL A 405 11.11 20.65 8.91
CA VAL A 405 10.10 20.15 7.97
C VAL A 405 8.73 20.64 8.42
N GLU A 406 8.01 21.31 7.51
CA GLU A 406 6.59 21.64 7.67
C GLU A 406 5.77 20.79 6.70
N PHE A 407 4.89 19.95 7.25
CA PHE A 407 4.02 19.08 6.46
C PHE A 407 2.77 19.82 5.96
N PRO A 408 2.06 19.27 4.95
CA PRO A 408 0.84 19.89 4.41
C PRO A 408 -0.28 20.10 5.45
N ASN A 409 -0.30 19.28 6.50
CA ASN A 409 -1.25 19.41 7.62
C ASN A 409 -0.85 20.51 8.63
N GLY A 410 0.25 21.22 8.40
CA GLY A 410 0.78 22.26 9.29
C GLY A 410 1.67 21.74 10.43
N ASP A 411 1.89 20.42 10.53
CA ASP A 411 2.78 19.87 11.54
C ASP A 411 4.23 20.26 11.27
N LYS A 412 4.94 20.62 12.34
CA LYS A 412 6.32 21.12 12.30
C LYS A 412 7.26 20.20 13.04
N TYR A 413 8.22 19.67 12.31
CA TYR A 413 9.19 18.69 12.78
C TYR A 413 10.61 19.19 12.58
N VAL A 414 11.51 18.72 13.44
CA VAL A 414 12.95 18.91 13.30
C VAL A 414 13.58 17.53 13.11
N VAL A 415 14.36 17.40 12.04
CA VAL A 415 15.16 16.22 11.71
C VAL A 415 16.61 16.57 11.99
N ASP A 416 17.11 16.11 13.14
CA ASP A 416 18.44 16.45 13.64
C ASP A 416 19.43 15.34 13.32
N ILE A 417 19.98 15.35 12.10
CA ILE A 417 20.94 14.33 11.64
C ILE A 417 22.17 14.26 12.54
N TRP A 418 22.62 15.43 13.02
CA TRP A 418 23.75 15.54 13.92
C TRP A 418 23.48 14.78 15.22
N GLN A 419 22.35 15.06 15.88
CA GLN A 419 21.96 14.35 17.11
C GLN A 419 21.70 12.87 16.84
N SER A 420 21.14 12.55 15.67
CA SER A 420 20.85 11.16 15.31
C SER A 420 22.11 10.30 15.18
N LEU A 421 23.21 10.89 14.70
CA LEU A 421 24.52 10.23 14.69
C LEU A 421 25.09 10.07 16.10
N VAL A 422 24.93 11.07 16.98
CA VAL A 422 25.35 10.98 18.40
C VAL A 422 24.62 9.85 19.11
N ASP A 423 23.28 9.80 18.97
CA ASP A 423 22.44 8.84 19.67
C ASP A 423 22.43 7.46 18.99
N GLY A 424 22.91 7.39 17.75
CA GLY A 424 22.87 6.20 16.92
C GLY A 424 21.47 5.76 16.50
N LYS A 425 20.47 6.63 16.60
CA LYS A 425 19.07 6.42 16.22
C LYS A 425 18.44 7.71 15.67
N PRO A 426 17.37 7.66 14.87
CA PRO A 426 16.72 8.85 14.34
C PRO A 426 16.25 9.84 15.42
N ALA A 427 16.69 11.09 15.32
CA ALA A 427 16.24 12.21 16.14
C ALA A 427 15.26 13.08 15.35
N ILE A 428 14.01 12.62 15.30
CA ILE A 428 12.89 13.31 14.64
C ILE A 428 11.86 13.66 15.70
N VAL A 429 11.73 14.95 16.01
CA VAL A 429 10.86 15.43 17.09
C VAL A 429 10.08 16.65 16.65
N LYS A 430 8.99 16.96 17.37
CA LYS A 430 8.23 18.20 17.11
C LYS A 430 9.12 19.40 17.36
N GLN A 431 8.92 20.47 16.57
CA GLN A 431 9.71 21.70 16.67
C GLN A 431 9.74 22.26 18.11
N ALA A 432 8.59 22.29 18.79
CA ALA A 432 8.50 22.79 20.16
C ALA A 432 9.34 21.95 21.15
N ASP A 433 9.34 20.63 21.00
CA ASP A 433 10.10 19.73 21.86
C ASP A 433 11.61 19.81 21.59
N TRP A 434 12.00 19.99 20.33
CA TRP A 434 13.40 20.24 19.97
C TRP A 434 13.90 21.54 20.60
N VAL A 435 13.14 22.64 20.46
CA VAL A 435 13.48 23.95 21.04
C VAL A 435 13.56 23.84 22.56
N LYS A 436 12.60 23.17 23.21
CA LYS A 436 12.62 22.95 24.66
C LYS A 436 13.88 22.20 25.11
N THR A 437 14.25 21.14 24.38
CA THR A 437 15.43 20.33 24.66
C THR A 437 16.71 21.17 24.55
N TRP A 438 16.88 21.91 23.46
CA TRP A 438 18.07 22.72 23.25
C TRP A 438 18.11 23.97 24.14
N ASN A 439 16.97 24.55 24.52
CA ASN A 439 16.90 25.60 25.55
C ASN A 439 17.46 25.10 26.88
N ALA A 440 17.10 23.88 27.29
CA ALA A 440 17.61 23.28 28.52
C ALA A 440 19.13 23.02 28.43
N THR A 441 19.61 22.55 27.27
CA THR A 441 21.03 22.27 27.03
C THR A 441 21.90 23.53 26.98
N LEU A 442 21.42 24.60 26.32
CA LEU A 442 22.16 25.85 26.16
C LEU A 442 22.03 26.77 27.39
N GLY A 443 20.93 26.66 28.13
CA GLY A 443 20.57 27.52 29.26
C GLY A 443 20.18 28.95 28.85
N GLY A 444 19.45 29.64 29.72
CA GLY A 444 18.97 31.01 29.46
C GLY A 444 17.84 31.08 28.44
N THR A 445 17.78 32.19 27.68
CA THR A 445 16.77 32.45 26.64
C THR A 445 17.45 32.55 25.27
N PRO A 446 17.80 31.42 24.63
CA PRO A 446 18.44 31.45 23.33
C PRO A 446 17.47 31.97 22.25
N LYS A 447 18.03 32.59 21.22
CA LYS A 447 17.33 33.02 20.02
C LYS A 447 17.08 31.81 19.12
N VAL A 448 15.88 31.71 18.56
CA VAL A 448 15.50 30.65 17.60
C VAL A 448 15.15 31.32 16.28
N ASP A 449 15.86 30.94 15.22
CA ASP A 449 15.64 31.43 13.86
C ASP A 449 15.20 30.26 12.96
N LEU A 450 14.23 30.52 12.08
CA LEU A 450 13.74 29.57 11.09
C LEU A 450 13.96 30.14 9.70
N ILE A 451 14.60 29.36 8.83
CA ILE A 451 14.89 29.75 7.44
C ILE A 451 14.32 28.67 6.53
N MET A 452 13.31 29.01 5.73
CA MET A 452 12.76 28.06 4.75
C MET A 452 13.64 28.04 3.50
N PHE A 453 13.93 26.85 2.98
CA PHE A 453 14.58 26.70 1.69
C PHE A 453 13.55 26.95 0.57
N LYS A 454 14.04 27.49 -0.55
CA LYS A 454 13.19 27.87 -1.69
C LYS A 454 12.98 26.72 -2.66
#